data_AF-A0A7S2EUP6-F1
#
_entry.id   AF-A0A7S2EUP6-F1
#
_cell.length_a   1.000
_cell.length_b   1.000
_cell.length_c   1.000
_cell.angle_alpha   90.00
_cell.angle_beta   90.00
_cell.angle_gamma   90.00
#
_symmetry.space_group_name_H-M   'P 1'
#
loop_
_entity.id
_entity.type
_entity.pdbx_description
1 polymer ?
#
loop_
_entity_poly.entity_id
_entity_poly.type
_entity_poly.pdbx_seq_one_letter_code
_entity_poly.pdbx_strand_id
1 'polypeptide(L)'
;MLGISIFDILLSFLFYFLGTWMVPKETGWLWAVGNTSSCSAQGFFFWFGGFGEILYQAAISLNILLLIVFGWKQERFSKKVEKPMHFIIITFVLVLAIIPLVYETYNPACGECVPGVLLGKCSTKDEGELCIVRGNQHVQLVIGLVVIASGVIVLIFCTVA
;
A
#
# COMPACT_ATOMS: atom_id res chain seq x y z
N MET A 1 0.34 18.38 -5.20
CA MET A 1 1.77 18.58 -4.89
C MET A 1 2.09 18.27 -3.43
N LEU A 2 1.52 18.98 -2.44
CA LEU A 2 1.77 18.62 -1.02
C LEU A 2 1.37 17.17 -0.69
N GLY A 3 0.23 16.70 -1.24
CA GLY A 3 -0.23 15.32 -1.08
C GLY A 3 0.82 14.29 -1.51
N ILE A 4 1.27 14.33 -2.78
CA ILE A 4 2.25 13.36 -3.28
C ILE A 4 3.55 13.36 -2.46
N SER A 5 4.07 14.53 -2.07
CA SER A 5 5.29 14.61 -1.26
C SER A 5 5.15 13.99 0.13
N ILE A 6 3.98 14.11 0.77
CA ILE A 6 3.75 13.49 2.09
C ILE A 6 3.77 11.96 1.95
N PHE A 7 3.08 11.43 0.95
CA PHE A 7 3.00 9.99 0.72
C PHE A 7 4.36 9.40 0.31
N ASP A 8 5.13 10.13 -0.51
CA ASP A 8 6.50 9.77 -0.90
C ASP A 8 7.45 9.73 0.31
N ILE A 9 7.40 10.73 1.20
CA ILE A 9 8.21 10.72 2.44
C ILE A 9 7.84 9.54 3.33
N LEU A 10 6.55 9.26 3.50
CA LEU A 10 6.08 8.14 4.32
C LEU A 10 6.58 6.80 3.76
N LEU A 11 6.45 6.58 2.45
CA LEU A 11 6.93 5.38 1.78
C LEU A 11 8.46 5.27 1.87
N SER A 12 9.16 6.31 1.45
CA SER A 12 10.62 6.37 1.41
C SER A 12 11.25 6.14 2.76
N PHE A 13 10.72 6.76 3.81
CA PHE A 13 11.30 6.62 5.14
C PHE A 13 10.91 5.29 5.80
N LEU A 14 9.62 4.96 5.84
CA LEU A 14 9.13 3.85 6.67
C LEU A 14 9.28 2.49 5.98
N PHE A 15 9.22 2.47 4.65
CA PHE A 15 9.44 1.25 3.89
C PHE A 15 10.89 1.12 3.45
N TYR A 16 11.40 2.04 2.62
CA TYR A 16 12.71 1.86 1.98
C TYR A 16 13.91 2.13 2.92
N PHE A 17 13.89 3.23 3.67
CA PHE A 17 15.02 3.58 4.55
C PHE A 17 15.09 2.67 5.78
N LEU A 18 13.96 2.46 6.46
CA LEU A 18 13.92 1.57 7.61
C LEU A 18 13.99 0.09 7.21
N GLY A 19 13.53 -0.30 6.01
CA GLY A 19 13.75 -1.60 5.38
C GLY A 19 13.84 -2.78 6.36
N THR A 20 14.94 -3.51 6.33
CA THR A 20 15.15 -4.68 7.19
C THR A 20 15.14 -4.36 8.69
N TRP A 21 15.35 -3.11 9.10
CA TRP A 21 15.36 -2.72 10.51
C TRP A 21 14.00 -2.93 11.18
N MET A 22 12.89 -2.84 10.44
CA MET A 22 11.54 -3.10 10.96
C MET A 22 11.11 -4.57 10.90
N VAL A 23 11.89 -5.42 10.22
CA VAL A 23 11.64 -6.87 10.12
C VAL A 23 11.88 -7.54 11.48
N PRO A 24 11.08 -8.55 11.87
CA PRO A 24 11.25 -9.23 13.15
C PRO A 24 12.61 -9.92 13.25
N LYS A 25 13.36 -9.70 14.34
CA LYS A 25 14.69 -10.30 14.55
C LYS A 25 14.70 -11.83 14.50
N GLU A 26 13.58 -12.48 14.80
CA GLU A 26 13.41 -13.94 14.81
C GLU A 26 13.55 -14.55 13.41
N THR A 27 13.41 -13.75 12.36
CA THR A 27 13.53 -14.17 10.97
C THR A 27 14.96 -14.42 10.51
N GLY A 28 15.96 -13.92 11.25
CA GLY A 28 17.38 -14.07 10.91
C GLY A 28 17.88 -13.22 9.73
N TRP A 29 17.09 -12.26 9.24
CA TRP A 29 17.55 -11.33 8.20
C TRP A 29 18.66 -10.40 8.71
N LEU A 30 19.58 -10.05 7.81
CA LEU A 30 20.69 -9.16 8.13
C LEU A 30 20.15 -7.78 8.55
N TRP A 31 20.52 -7.36 9.77
CA TRP A 31 20.11 -6.09 10.40
C TRP A 31 18.64 -6.04 10.82
N ALA A 32 17.96 -7.18 10.91
CA ALA A 32 16.64 -7.24 11.55
C ALA A 32 16.74 -6.98 13.06
N VAL A 33 16.15 -5.88 13.53
CA VAL A 33 16.06 -5.54 14.96
C VAL A 33 14.62 -5.35 15.43
N GLY A 34 13.67 -5.40 14.50
CA GLY A 34 12.26 -5.16 14.75
C GLY A 34 11.53 -6.35 15.36
N ASN A 35 10.20 -6.27 15.32
CA ASN A 35 9.26 -7.28 15.77
C ASN A 35 8.02 -7.30 14.86
N THR A 36 7.05 -8.16 15.16
CA THR A 36 5.81 -8.28 14.36
C THR A 36 5.01 -6.98 14.25
N SER A 37 5.05 -6.13 15.28
CA SER A 37 4.35 -4.84 15.28
C SER A 37 5.03 -3.84 14.34
N SER A 38 6.35 -3.71 14.41
CA SER A 38 7.10 -2.85 13.48
C SER A 38 6.97 -3.33 12.04
N CYS A 39 6.96 -4.66 11.82
CA CYS A 39 6.73 -5.23 10.51
C CYS A 39 5.34 -4.90 9.95
N SER A 40 4.32 -4.94 10.80
CA SER A 40 2.95 -4.57 10.41
C SER A 40 2.83 -3.08 10.08
N ALA A 41 3.51 -2.22 10.84
CA ALA A 41 3.59 -0.79 10.53
C ALA A 41 4.30 -0.54 9.20
N GLN A 42 5.43 -1.22 8.93
CA GLN A 42 6.16 -1.09 7.67
C GLN A 42 5.28 -1.45 6.47
N GLY A 43 4.61 -2.61 6.53
CA GLY A 43 3.70 -3.04 5.45
C GLY A 43 2.49 -2.13 5.28
N PHE A 44 1.97 -1.55 6.38
CA PHE A 44 0.93 -0.54 6.31
C PHE A 44 1.38 0.69 5.51
N PHE A 45 2.57 1.22 5.79
CA PHE A 45 3.09 2.40 5.09
C PHE A 45 3.51 2.10 3.65
N PHE A 46 3.88 0.87 3.32
CA PHE A 46 4.04 0.44 1.94
C PHE A 46 2.77 0.66 1.12
N TRP A 47 1.63 0.19 1.66
CA TRP A 47 0.33 0.32 0.97
C TRP A 47 -0.21 1.73 1.02
N PHE A 48 -0.22 2.34 2.20
CA PHE A 48 -0.72 3.69 2.39
C PHE A 48 0.10 4.69 1.56
N GLY A 49 1.42 4.66 1.69
CA GLY A 49 2.40 5.46 0.96
C GLY A 49 2.33 5.22 -0.55
N GLY A 50 2.57 3.98 -0.99
CA GLY A 50 2.69 3.64 -2.40
C GLY A 50 1.41 3.86 -3.22
N PHE A 51 0.25 3.38 -2.74
CA PHE A 51 -1.01 3.64 -3.47
C PHE A 51 -1.43 5.11 -3.39
N GLY A 52 -1.14 5.79 -2.28
CA GLY A 52 -1.40 7.22 -2.16
C GLY A 52 -0.60 8.02 -3.18
N GLU A 53 0.68 7.72 -3.34
CA GLU A 53 1.55 8.34 -4.34
C GLU A 53 0.98 8.18 -5.76
N ILE A 54 0.65 6.93 -6.16
CA ILE A 54 0.09 6.62 -7.50
C ILE A 54 -1.21 7.40 -7.76
N LEU A 55 -2.14 7.41 -6.79
CA LEU A 55 -3.41 8.12 -6.94
C LEU A 55 -3.24 9.64 -6.97
N TYR A 56 -2.31 10.18 -6.19
CA TYR A 56 -1.98 11.60 -6.25
C TYR A 56 -1.28 11.99 -7.56
N GLN A 57 -0.49 11.10 -8.14
CA GLN A 57 0.08 11.30 -9.47
C GLN A 57 -1.02 11.35 -10.53
N ALA A 58 -1.99 10.44 -10.50
CA ALA A 58 -3.15 10.47 -11.40
C ALA A 58 -4.01 11.73 -11.21
N ALA A 59 -4.18 12.19 -9.96
CA ALA A 59 -4.88 13.43 -9.64
C ALA A 59 -4.21 14.68 -10.23
N ILE A 60 -2.87 14.72 -10.29
CA ILE A 60 -2.12 15.80 -10.95
C ILE A 60 -2.37 15.77 -12.46
N SER A 61 -2.35 14.59 -13.09
CA SER A 61 -2.67 14.46 -14.52
C SER A 61 -4.10 14.97 -14.82
N LEU A 62 -5.07 14.61 -13.98
CA LEU A 62 -6.44 15.10 -14.12
C LEU A 62 -6.54 16.63 -13.95
N ASN A 63 -5.77 17.20 -13.03
CA ASN A 63 -5.70 18.64 -12.83
C ASN A 63 -5.21 19.35 -14.10
N ILE A 64 -4.11 18.85 -14.69
CA ILE A 64 -3.54 19.38 -15.95
C ILE A 64 -4.57 19.30 -17.08
N LEU A 65 -5.24 18.15 -17.24
CA LEU A 65 -6.26 17.94 -18.26
C LEU A 65 -7.42 18.94 -18.11
N LEU A 66 -7.97 19.10 -16.91
CA LEU A 66 -9.12 19.98 -16.68
C LEU A 66 -8.77 21.45 -16.86
N LEU A 67 -7.64 21.91 -16.32
CA LEU A 67 -7.27 23.32 -16.35
C LEU A 67 -6.73 23.74 -17.72
N ILE A 68 -5.85 22.93 -18.32
CA ILE A 68 -5.15 23.31 -19.55
C ILE A 68 -5.97 22.92 -20.78
N VAL A 69 -6.38 21.64 -20.88
CA VAL A 69 -7.03 21.13 -22.10
C VAL A 69 -8.50 21.55 -22.15
N PHE A 70 -9.23 21.39 -21.04
CA PHE A 70 -10.65 21.77 -20.97
C PHE A 70 -10.89 23.23 -20.53
N GLY A 71 -9.82 24.00 -20.25
CA GLY A 71 -9.91 25.42 -19.91
C GLY A 71 -10.74 25.71 -18.65
N TRP A 72 -10.82 24.78 -17.70
CA TRP A 72 -11.56 25.01 -16.46
C TRP A 72 -10.94 26.16 -15.66
N LYS A 73 -11.79 27.01 -15.08
CA LYS A 73 -11.35 28.03 -14.11
C LYS A 73 -10.86 27.37 -12.82
N GLN A 74 -9.75 27.85 -12.28
CA GLN A 74 -9.15 27.38 -11.02
C GLN A 74 -10.17 27.34 -9.86
N GLU A 75 -11.03 28.35 -9.75
CA GLU A 75 -12.05 28.43 -8.69
C GLU A 75 -13.08 27.30 -8.78
N ARG A 76 -13.45 26.89 -10.00
CA ARG A 76 -14.37 25.77 -10.23
C ARG A 76 -13.71 24.45 -9.83
N PHE A 77 -12.45 24.26 -10.20
CA PHE A 77 -11.69 23.06 -9.85
C PHE A 77 -11.52 22.93 -8.33
N SER A 78 -11.03 23.98 -7.67
CA SER A 78 -10.74 23.93 -6.23
C SER A 78 -12.01 23.69 -5.38
N LYS A 79 -13.13 24.32 -5.75
CA LYS A 79 -14.39 24.17 -5.00
C LYS A 79 -15.09 22.82 -5.24
N LYS A 80 -14.99 22.24 -6.44
CA LYS A 80 -15.78 21.05 -6.81
C LYS A 80 -14.99 19.75 -6.87
N VAL A 81 -13.70 19.80 -7.17
CA VAL A 81 -12.90 18.60 -7.47
C VAL A 81 -11.83 18.36 -6.43
N GLU A 82 -11.06 19.39 -6.07
CA GLU A 82 -9.88 19.24 -5.21
C GLU A 82 -10.21 18.61 -3.85
N LYS A 83 -11.15 19.18 -3.09
CA LYS A 83 -11.49 18.66 -1.75
C LYS A 83 -12.09 17.24 -1.78
N PRO A 84 -13.10 16.93 -2.62
CA PRO A 84 -13.60 15.56 -2.73
C PRO A 84 -12.53 14.57 -3.17
N MET A 85 -11.65 14.96 -4.09
CA MET A 85 -10.58 14.11 -4.59
C MET A 85 -9.59 13.73 -3.48
N HIS A 86 -9.13 14.68 -2.66
CA HIS A 86 -8.28 14.39 -1.50
C HIS A 86 -8.97 13.43 -0.53
N PHE A 87 -10.25 13.67 -0.22
CA PHE A 87 -11.01 12.83 0.69
C PHE A 87 -11.18 11.39 0.15
N ILE A 88 -11.50 11.25 -1.14
CA ILE A 88 -11.63 9.95 -1.80
C ILE A 88 -10.30 9.20 -1.78
N ILE A 89 -9.20 9.85 -2.18
CA ILE A 89 -7.87 9.22 -2.21
C ILE A 89 -7.48 8.75 -0.81
N ILE A 90 -7.53 9.63 0.20
CA ILE A 90 -7.12 9.29 1.57
C ILE A 90 -7.99 8.17 2.14
N THR A 91 -9.30 8.25 1.98
CA THR A 91 -10.22 7.22 2.48
C THR A 91 -9.96 5.88 1.80
N PHE A 92 -9.79 5.88 0.48
CA PHE A 92 -9.54 4.67 -0.29
C PHE A 92 -8.24 3.98 0.12
N VAL A 93 -7.12 4.72 0.17
CA VAL A 93 -5.82 4.12 0.53
C VAL A 93 -5.77 3.70 1.99
N LEU A 94 -6.47 4.42 2.88
CA LEU A 94 -6.57 4.04 4.28
C LEU A 94 -7.32 2.72 4.44
N VAL A 95 -8.48 2.56 3.79
CA VAL A 95 -9.22 1.29 3.79
C VAL A 95 -8.36 0.16 3.23
N LEU A 96 -7.69 0.41 2.11
CA LEU A 96 -6.86 -0.58 1.45
C LEU A 96 -5.67 -1.04 2.31
N ALA A 97 -5.09 -0.14 3.12
CA ALA A 97 -4.00 -0.47 4.03
C ALA A 97 -4.48 -1.07 5.38
N ILE A 98 -5.68 -0.70 5.86
CA ILE A 98 -6.24 -1.23 7.12
C ILE A 98 -6.68 -2.69 6.98
N ILE A 99 -7.26 -3.09 5.84
CA ILE A 99 -7.74 -4.47 5.67
C ILE A 99 -6.61 -5.49 5.92
N PRO A 100 -5.45 -5.46 5.25
CA PRO A 100 -4.36 -6.38 5.54
C PRO A 100 -3.83 -6.27 6.97
N LEU A 101 -3.93 -5.09 7.62
CA LEU A 101 -3.55 -4.92 9.03
C LEU A 101 -4.46 -5.72 9.97
N VAL A 102 -5.79 -5.62 9.79
CA VAL A 102 -6.79 -6.31 10.63
C VAL A 102 -6.69 -7.83 10.50
N TYR A 103 -6.38 -8.33 9.30
CA TYR A 103 -6.20 -9.76 9.04
C TYR A 103 -4.75 -10.23 9.26
N GLU A 104 -3.91 -9.40 9.90
CA GLU A 104 -2.52 -9.71 10.25
C GLU A 104 -1.66 -10.18 9.07
N THR A 105 -1.89 -9.60 7.91
CA THR A 105 -1.35 -10.11 6.65
C THR A 105 -0.04 -9.46 6.26
N TYR A 106 0.47 -8.48 7.01
CA TYR A 106 1.78 -7.88 6.78
C TYR A 106 2.89 -8.73 7.36
N ASN A 107 3.57 -9.50 6.51
CA ASN A 107 4.54 -10.50 6.92
C ASN A 107 5.91 -10.26 6.26
N PRO A 108 7.01 -10.71 6.91
CA PRO A 108 8.34 -10.50 6.38
C PRO A 108 8.56 -11.33 5.10
N ALA A 109 9.01 -10.68 4.04
CA ALA A 109 9.44 -11.28 2.79
C ALA A 109 10.58 -10.47 2.18
N CYS A 110 11.64 -11.15 1.73
CA CYS A 110 12.77 -10.51 1.04
C CYS A 110 13.45 -9.35 1.78
N GLY A 111 13.46 -9.35 3.12
CA GLY A 111 14.08 -8.29 3.93
C GLY A 111 13.18 -7.08 4.18
N GLU A 112 11.91 -7.14 3.79
CA GLU A 112 10.90 -6.10 4.01
C GLU A 112 9.61 -6.76 4.52
N CYS A 113 8.62 -5.95 4.89
CA CYS A 113 7.30 -6.44 5.30
C CYS A 113 6.23 -6.05 4.30
N VAL A 114 5.61 -7.06 3.68
CA VAL A 114 4.61 -6.90 2.62
C VAL A 114 3.38 -7.76 2.94
N PRO A 115 2.21 -7.50 2.33
CA PRO A 115 1.09 -8.40 2.47
C PRO A 115 1.43 -9.79 1.93
N GLY A 116 1.15 -10.81 2.73
CA GLY A 116 1.37 -12.21 2.39
C GLY A 116 0.95 -13.10 3.57
N VAL A 117 0.95 -14.41 3.36
CA VAL A 117 0.76 -15.37 4.44
C VAL A 117 2.11 -15.78 5.00
N LEU A 118 2.23 -15.90 6.32
CA LEU A 118 3.42 -16.47 6.95
C LEU A 118 3.22 -17.97 7.16
N LEU A 119 4.07 -18.76 6.50
CA LEU A 119 4.10 -20.21 6.66
C LEU A 119 5.05 -20.60 7.79
N GLY A 120 4.64 -21.58 8.59
CA GLY A 120 5.46 -22.16 9.64
C GLY A 120 5.14 -23.63 9.85
N LYS A 121 5.94 -24.29 10.69
CA LYS A 121 5.77 -25.71 10.99
C LYS A 121 4.58 -25.93 11.92
N CYS A 122 3.71 -26.87 11.58
CA CYS A 122 2.57 -27.24 12.41
C CYS A 122 2.95 -28.32 13.42
N SER A 123 2.18 -28.42 14.51
CA SER A 123 2.33 -29.48 15.52
C SER A 123 1.56 -30.77 15.17
N THR A 124 0.92 -30.85 13.99
CA THR A 124 0.26 -32.07 13.52
C THR A 124 1.30 -33.17 13.25
N LYS A 125 0.92 -34.42 13.52
CA LYS A 125 1.82 -35.59 13.60
C LYS A 125 2.56 -35.93 12.28
N ASP A 126 2.30 -35.22 11.21
CA ASP A 126 3.00 -35.38 9.94
C ASP A 126 4.16 -34.38 9.89
N GLU A 127 5.35 -34.89 10.19
CA GLU A 127 6.62 -34.17 10.17
C GLU A 127 6.92 -33.63 8.75
N GLY A 128 6.43 -32.43 8.43
CA GLY A 128 6.77 -31.77 7.17
C GLY A 128 5.75 -30.78 6.62
N GLU A 129 4.52 -30.73 7.16
CA GLU A 129 3.50 -29.84 6.61
C GLU A 129 3.68 -28.39 7.10
N LEU A 130 3.69 -27.45 6.15
CA LEU A 130 3.67 -26.01 6.41
C LEU A 130 2.22 -25.54 6.50
N CYS A 131 1.85 -24.91 7.61
CA CYS A 131 0.55 -24.23 7.76
C CYS A 131 0.74 -22.73 7.85
N ILE A 132 -0.37 -22.03 7.61
CA ILE A 132 -0.48 -20.59 7.81
C ILE A 132 -0.47 -20.32 9.31
N VAL A 133 0.60 -19.72 9.80
CA VAL A 133 0.74 -19.30 11.21
C VAL A 133 0.19 -17.89 11.40
N ARG A 134 0.23 -17.07 10.34
CA ARG A 134 -0.26 -15.69 10.38
C ARG A 134 -0.75 -15.22 9.01
N GLY A 135 -1.83 -14.44 9.00
CA GLY A 135 -2.45 -13.91 7.78
C GLY A 135 -3.63 -14.74 7.29
N ASN A 136 -4.40 -14.17 6.35
CA ASN A 136 -5.55 -14.82 5.74
C ASN A 136 -5.38 -14.91 4.20
N GLN A 137 -5.37 -16.12 3.66
CA GLN A 137 -5.14 -16.38 2.23
C GLN A 137 -6.26 -15.78 1.34
N HIS A 138 -7.52 -15.84 1.77
CA HIS A 138 -8.63 -15.27 0.99
C HIS A 138 -8.52 -13.76 0.90
N VAL A 139 -8.15 -13.10 2.00
CA VAL A 139 -7.95 -11.65 2.04
C VAL A 139 -6.80 -11.24 1.14
N GLN A 140 -5.69 -11.99 1.12
CA GLN A 140 -4.59 -11.75 0.18
C GLN A 140 -5.03 -11.83 -1.28
N LEU A 141 -5.79 -12.86 -1.65
CA LEU A 141 -6.28 -13.02 -3.02
C LEU A 141 -7.19 -11.85 -3.42
N VAL A 142 -8.14 -11.48 -2.55
CA VAL A 142 -9.06 -10.36 -2.82
C VAL A 142 -8.29 -9.05 -2.98
N ILE A 143 -7.35 -8.76 -2.08
CA ILE A 143 -6.51 -7.57 -2.15
C ILE A 143 -5.68 -7.54 -3.44
N GLY A 144 -5.06 -8.65 -3.81
CA GLY A 144 -4.30 -8.77 -5.05
C GLY A 144 -5.14 -8.49 -6.30
N LEU A 145 -6.37 -9.02 -6.35
CA LEU A 145 -7.31 -8.75 -7.44
C LEU A 145 -7.72 -7.27 -7.52
N VAL A 146 -7.99 -6.64 -6.37
CA VAL A 146 -8.33 -5.21 -6.29
C VAL A 146 -7.18 -4.35 -6.82
N VAL A 147 -5.94 -4.69 -6.46
CA VAL A 147 -4.76 -3.97 -6.95
C VAL A 147 -4.60 -4.10 -8.46
N ILE A 148 -4.67 -5.31 -8.99
CA ILE A 148 -4.56 -5.54 -10.44
C ILE A 148 -5.65 -4.77 -11.18
N ALA A 149 -6.90 -4.85 -10.71
CA ALA A 149 -8.01 -4.11 -11.30
C ALA A 149 -7.78 -2.60 -11.26
N SER A 150 -7.30 -2.06 -10.13
CA SER A 150 -6.98 -0.63 -10.01
C SER A 150 -5.86 -0.19 -10.95
N GLY A 151 -4.81 -0.99 -11.11
CA GLY A 151 -3.71 -0.73 -12.04
C GLY A 151 -4.17 -0.71 -13.49
N VAL A 152 -5.03 -1.67 -13.88
CA VAL A 152 -5.64 -1.70 -15.22
C VAL A 152 -6.48 -0.45 -15.49
N ILE A 153 -7.30 -0.02 -14.52
CA ILE A 153 -8.12 1.19 -14.66
C ILE A 153 -7.24 2.43 -14.85
N VAL A 154 -6.18 2.57 -14.06
CA VAL A 154 -5.23 3.70 -14.20
C VAL A 154 -4.53 3.67 -15.55
N LEU A 155 -4.05 2.50 -16.01
CA LEU A 155 -3.41 2.37 -17.32
C LEU A 155 -4.35 2.72 -18.47
N ILE A 156 -5.61 2.26 -18.42
CA ILE A 156 -6.62 2.63 -19.42
C ILE A 156 -6.84 4.14 -19.41
N PHE A 157 -6.99 4.74 -18.23
CA PHE A 157 -7.17 6.18 -18.10
C PHE A 157 -5.98 6.97 -18.68
N CYS A 158 -4.74 6.53 -18.43
CA CYS A 158 -3.53 7.18 -18.92
C CYS A 158 -3.25 6.96 -20.41
N THR A 159 -3.81 5.92 -21.03
CA THR A 159 -3.58 5.61 -22.46
C THR A 159 -4.70 6.11 -23.37
N VAL A 160 -5.90 6.32 -22.82
CA VAL A 160 -7.07 6.77 -23.58
C VAL A 160 -7.31 8.29 -23.45
N ALA A 161 -6.75 8.94 -22.43
CA ALA A 161 -6.78 10.40 -22.25
C ALA A 161 -5.61 11.10 -22.97
#